data_AF-A0A5C0VCR0-F1
#
_entry.id   AF-A0A5C0VCR0-F1
#
_cell.length_a   1.000
_cell.length_b   1.000
_cell.length_c   1.000
_cell.angle_alpha   90.00
_cell.angle_beta   90.00
_cell.angle_gamma   90.00
#
_symmetry.space_group_name_H-M   'P 1'
#
loop_
_entity.id
_entity.type
_entity.pdbx_description
1 polymer ?
#
loop_
_entity_poly.entity_id
_entity_poly.type
_entity_poly.pdbx_seq_one_letter_code
_entity_poly.pdbx_strand_id
1 'polypeptide(L)' 'MKSIKTSKLHMMPFITLAIGILLMVFTISVEDEPGALPLFLVLISLIWLIINWFKVRKKQNNT' A
#
# COMPACT_ATOMS: atom_id res chain seq x y z
N MET A 1 -2.07 12.03 -26.83
CA MET A 1 -2.61 11.47 -25.57
C MET A 1 -1.51 10.63 -24.93
N LYS A 2 -1.00 11.05 -23.75
CA LYS A 2 0.27 10.55 -23.19
C LYS A 2 0.18 9.06 -22.89
N SER A 3 0.91 8.25 -23.65
CA SER A 3 1.08 6.81 -23.48
C SER A 3 1.58 6.50 -22.07
N ILE A 4 0.69 6.03 -21.21
CA ILE A 4 1.00 5.64 -19.84
C ILE A 4 1.69 4.27 -19.90
N LYS A 5 3.02 4.27 -20.14
CA LYS A 5 3.88 3.10 -19.92
C LYS A 5 4.07 2.87 -18.41
N THR A 6 3.03 2.44 -17.68
CA THR A 6 3.10 2.17 -16.21
C THR A 6 2.87 0.70 -15.86
N SER A 7 3.35 -0.24 -16.67
CA SER A 7 3.28 -1.66 -16.32
C SER A 7 4.17 -2.06 -15.13
N LYS A 8 5.17 -1.24 -14.76
CA LYS A 8 6.06 -1.51 -13.59
C LYS A 8 5.64 -0.79 -12.30
N LEU A 9 4.80 0.24 -12.37
CA LEU A 9 4.44 1.07 -11.19
C LEU A 9 3.33 0.45 -10.33
N HIS A 10 2.56 -0.50 -10.87
CA HIS A 10 1.55 -1.23 -10.11
C HIS A 10 2.12 -2.24 -9.11
N MET A 11 3.39 -2.64 -9.23
CA MET A 11 4.02 -3.61 -8.32
C MET A 11 4.57 -2.98 -7.04
N MET A 12 4.85 -1.67 -7.06
CA MET A 12 5.36 -0.92 -5.90
C MET A 12 4.51 -1.14 -4.62
N PRO A 13 3.17 -0.97 -4.65
CA PRO A 13 2.36 -1.16 -3.45
C PRO A 13 2.35 -2.61 -2.94
N PHE A 14 2.47 -3.61 -3.83
CA PHE A 14 2.57 -5.01 -3.41
C PHE A 14 3.88 -5.31 -2.68
N ILE A 15 4.98 -4.74 -3.16
CA ILE A 15 6.31 -4.87 -2.53
C ILE A 15 6.29 -4.21 -1.15
N THR A 16 5.75 -3.00 -1.04
CA THR A 16 5.64 -2.29 0.24
C THR A 16 4.75 -3.05 1.23
N LEU A 17 3.64 -3.63 0.76
CA LEU A 17 2.75 -4.45 1.59
C LEU A 17 3.45 -5.74 2.07
N ALA A 18 4.18 -6.42 1.19
CA ALA A 18 4.96 -7.61 1.56
C ALA A 18 6.04 -7.29 2.61
N ILE A 19 6.76 -6.17 2.45
CA ILE A 19 7.75 -5.69 3.43
C ILE A 19 7.07 -5.38 4.77
N GLY A 20 5.93 -4.70 4.77
CA GLY A 20 5.17 -4.39 5.98
C GLY A 20 4.73 -5.65 6.75
N ILE A 21 4.25 -6.67 6.03
CA ILE A 21 3.87 -7.97 6.64
C ILE A 21 5.10 -8.69 7.20
N LEU A 22 6.20 -8.75 6.45
CA LEU A 22 7.46 -9.36 6.90
C LEU A 22 7.98 -8.72 8.18
N LEU A 23 7.96 -7.38 8.24
CA LEU A 23 8.38 -6.63 9.42
C LEU A 23 7.43 -6.88 10.61
N MET A 24 6.13 -7.04 10.36
CA MET A 24 5.17 -7.35 11.42
C MET A 24 5.37 -8.75 11.99
N VAL A 25 5.64 -9.74 11.14
CA VAL A 25 5.97 -11.11 11.58
C VAL A 25 7.29 -11.13 12.35
N PHE A 26 8.28 -10.36 11.91
CA PHE A 26 9.56 -10.26 12.60
C PHE A 26 9.41 -9.67 14.01
N THR A 27 8.66 -8.57 14.18
CA THR A 27 8.48 -7.96 15.50
C THR A 27 7.68 -8.86 16.44
N ILE A 28 6.62 -9.51 15.94
CA ILE A 28 5.86 -10.50 16.73
C ILE A 28 6.77 -11.66 17.16
N SER A 29 7.69 -12.12 16.30
CA SER A 29 8.58 -13.24 16.62
C SER A 29 9.71 -12.89 17.59
N VAL A 30 10.12 -11.62 17.66
CA VAL A 30 11.27 -11.17 18.46
C VAL A 30 10.84 -10.53 19.77
N GLU A 31 9.72 -9.80 19.75
CA GLU A 31 9.26 -8.97 20.87
C GLU A 31 7.92 -9.47 21.44
N ASP A 32 7.35 -10.57 20.91
CA ASP A 32 6.02 -11.13 21.27
C ASP A 32 4.84 -10.13 21.12
N GLU A 33 5.10 -8.97 20.53
CA GLU A 33 4.15 -7.88 20.37
C GLU A 33 4.17 -7.32 18.94
N PRO A 34 3.01 -6.87 18.42
CA PRO A 34 2.96 -6.22 17.14
C PRO A 34 3.63 -4.85 17.22
N GLY A 35 4.81 -4.72 16.59
CA GLY A 35 5.52 -3.44 16.51
C GLY A 35 4.70 -2.32 15.87
N ALA A 36 4.78 -1.11 16.45
CA ALA A 36 4.05 0.07 15.97
C ALA A 36 4.49 0.53 14.57
N LEU A 37 5.78 0.38 14.24
CA LEU A 37 6.34 0.75 12.94
C LEU A 37 5.76 -0.06 11.76
N PRO A 38 5.75 -1.42 11.80
CA PRO A 38 5.09 -2.23 10.79
C PRO A 38 3.60 -1.86 10.60
N LEU A 39 2.88 -1.67 11.70
CA LEU A 39 1.45 -1.35 11.68
C LEU A 39 1.18 0.01 11.02
N PHE A 40 2.04 1.00 11.29
CA PHE A 40 1.97 2.33 10.70
C PHE A 40 2.22 2.32 9.19
N LEU A 41 3.20 1.53 8.71
CA LEU A 41 3.48 1.36 7.28
C LEU A 41 2.30 0.74 6.52
N VAL A 42 1.64 -0.26 7.12
CA VAL A 42 0.44 -0.89 6.56
C VAL A 42 -0.71 0.12 6.49
N LEU A 43 -0.95 0.89 7.56
CA LEU A 43 -2.01 1.89 7.61
C LEU A 43 -1.85 3.00 6.56
N ILE A 44 -0.65 3.58 6.42
CA ILE A 44 -0.40 4.62 5.41
C ILE A 44 -0.63 4.08 4.00
N SER A 45 -0.14 2.88 3.72
CA SER A 45 -0.31 2.22 2.43
C SER A 45 -1.79 1.98 2.11
N LEU A 46 -2.57 1.56 3.10
CA LEU A 46 -4.01 1.35 2.97
C LEU A 46 -4.77 2.66 2.71
N ILE A 47 -4.47 3.72 3.46
CA ILE A 47 -5.07 5.04 3.27
C ILE A 47 -4.80 5.56 1.86
N TRP A 48 -3.55 5.45 1.39
CA TRP A 48 -3.17 5.88 0.05
C TRP A 48 -3.94 5.12 -1.04
N LEU A 49 -4.09 3.79 -0.88
CA LEU A 49 -4.82 2.94 -1.81
C LEU A 49 -6.30 3.32 -1.87
N ILE A 50 -6.92 3.58 -0.71
CA ILE A 50 -8.31 4.03 -0.60
C ILE A 50 -8.51 5.38 -1.30
N ILE A 51 -7.65 6.36 -1.06
CA ILE A 51 -7.72 7.68 -1.71
C ILE A 51 -7.61 7.53 -3.23
N ASN A 52 -6.66 6.72 -3.71
CA ASN A 52 -6.50 6.48 -5.14
C ASN A 52 -7.72 5.78 -5.74
N TRP A 53 -8.32 4.82 -5.04
CA TRP A 53 -9.52 4.12 -5.49
C TRP A 53 -10.72 5.07 -5.63
N PHE A 54 -10.94 5.96 -4.67
CA PHE A 54 -12.00 6.98 -4.76
C PHE A 54 -11.73 8.00 -5.87
N LYS A 55 -10.48 8.40 -6.07
CA LYS A 55 -10.09 9.33 -7.14
C LYS A 55 -10.31 8.74 -8.53
N VAL A 56 -10.01 7.45 -8.73
CA VAL A 56 -10.26 6.73 -9.98
C VAL A 56 -11.76 6.60 -10.24
N ARG A 57 -12.57 6.25 -9.23
CA ARG A 57 -14.04 6.18 -9.37
C ARG A 57 -14.67 7.52 -9.70
N LYS A 58 -14.23 8.61 -9.06
CA LYS A 58 -14.73 9.97 -9.36
C LYS A 58 -14.40 10.42 -10.79
N LYS A 59 -13.30 9.94 -11.37
CA LYS A 59 -12.92 10.24 -12.75
C LYS A 59 -13.81 9.53 -13.78
N GLN A 60 -14.35 8.35 -13.47
CA GLN A 60 -15.28 7.64 -14.37
C GLN A 60 -16.69 8.22 -14.42
N ASN A 61 -17.17 8.85 -13.34
CA ASN A 61 -18.52 9.44 -13.31
C ASN A 61 -18.62 10.83 -13.98
N ASN A 62 -17.51 11.42 -14.42
CA ASN A 62 -17.45 12.75 -15.06
C ASN A 62 -17.08 12.69 -16.56
N THR A 63 -17.20 11.52 -17.17
CA THR A 63 -17.08 11.26 -18.62
C THR A 63 -18.33 10.57 -19.09
#